data_AF-A0A4S4ETD8-F1
#
_entry.id   AF-A0A4S4ETD8-F1
#
_cell.length_a   1.000
_cell.length_b   1.000
_cell.length_c   1.000
_cell.angle_alpha   90.00
_cell.angle_beta   90.00
_cell.angle_gamma   90.00
#
_symmetry.space_group_name_H-M   'P 1'
#
loop_
_entity.id
_entity.type
_entity.pdbx_description
1 polymer ?
#
loop_
_entity_poly.entity_id
_entity_poly.type
_entity_poly.pdbx_seq_one_letter_code
_entity_poly.pdbx_strand_id
1 'polypeptide(L)'
;MEEALEMARAKDTKERMAGVERLHQLLGASRKSLSSSEVTSLVDCCLDLLKDNNFRVSQGALQALAPAAVLSGEHLKLHFNALVPATVERLGDAKQPVRDVARRLLLTLMEILQMLNDPNHGVREAAISCIEEMYTQAGPQFRDELQRHHLPTSLCRIKFEPYCMHSYLLLPIPTWTRGILLFIWKLKEVIEMMENMKDKVDKWKDKGDGWKDTWQDKNEDGRNG
;
A
#
# COMPACT_ATOMS: atom_id res chain seq x y z
N MET A 1 17.94 -1.22 -15.13
CA MET A 1 16.92 -1.50 -14.09
C MET A 1 17.59 -1.62 -12.73
N GLU A 2 18.61 -2.47 -12.60
CA GLU A 2 19.40 -2.67 -11.37
C GLU A 2 19.93 -1.36 -10.75
N GLU A 3 20.61 -0.51 -11.53
CA GLU A 3 21.06 0.83 -11.09
C GLU A 3 19.93 1.67 -10.47
N ALA A 4 18.73 1.65 -11.07
CA ALA A 4 17.61 2.43 -10.58
C ALA A 4 17.01 1.85 -9.29
N LEU A 5 17.07 0.52 -9.11
CA LEU A 5 16.69 -0.14 -7.85
C LEU A 5 17.68 0.18 -6.73
N GLU A 6 18.98 0.23 -7.03
CA GLU A 6 20.02 0.63 -6.06
C GLU A 6 19.80 2.07 -5.60
N MET A 7 19.58 3.00 -6.53
CA MET A 7 19.24 4.39 -6.21
C MET A 7 17.97 4.49 -5.37
N ALA A 8 16.95 3.68 -5.68
CA ALA A 8 15.70 3.65 -4.91
C ALA A 8 15.90 3.13 -3.47
N ARG A 9 16.97 2.38 -3.20
CA ARG A 9 17.35 1.90 -1.87
C ARG A 9 18.39 2.78 -1.17
N ALA A 10 18.73 3.92 -1.75
CA ALA A 10 19.71 4.84 -1.18
C ALA A 10 19.29 5.36 0.20
N LYS A 11 20.29 5.66 1.05
CA LYS A 11 20.03 6.28 2.35
C LYS A 11 19.51 7.72 2.20
N ASP A 12 19.99 8.43 1.17
CA ASP A 12 19.57 9.78 0.86
C ASP A 12 18.19 9.79 0.18
N THR A 13 17.30 10.67 0.64
CA THR A 13 15.91 10.69 0.16
C THR A 13 15.79 11.29 -1.24
N LYS A 14 16.69 12.22 -1.64
CA LYS A 14 16.69 12.77 -3.00
C LYS A 14 17.15 11.71 -4.00
N GLU A 15 18.15 10.92 -3.64
CA GLU A 15 18.57 9.78 -4.45
C GLU A 15 17.46 8.74 -4.58
N ARG A 16 16.74 8.41 -3.49
CA ARG A 16 15.57 7.52 -3.58
C ARG A 16 14.49 8.05 -4.51
N MET A 17 14.15 9.33 -4.41
CA MET A 17 13.17 9.97 -5.31
C MET A 17 13.63 9.91 -6.78
N ALA A 18 14.91 10.15 -7.05
CA ALA A 18 15.47 10.01 -8.40
C ALA A 18 15.44 8.55 -8.88
N GLY A 19 15.67 7.59 -8.00
CA GLY A 19 15.58 6.16 -8.29
C GLY A 19 14.17 5.73 -8.71
N VAL A 20 13.14 6.08 -7.95
CA VAL A 20 11.74 5.73 -8.30
C VAL A 20 11.27 6.40 -9.59
N GLU A 21 11.69 7.64 -9.84
CA GLU A 21 11.40 8.34 -11.10
C GLU A 21 12.08 7.65 -12.28
N ARG A 22 13.36 7.27 -12.12
CA ARG A 22 14.12 6.54 -13.15
C ARG A 22 13.51 5.16 -13.42
N LEU A 23 13.04 4.46 -12.39
CA LEU A 23 12.30 3.21 -12.54
C LEU A 23 11.03 3.42 -13.39
N HIS A 24 10.22 4.42 -13.05
CA HIS A 24 9.01 4.73 -13.80
C HIS A 24 9.31 5.03 -15.27
N GLN A 25 10.33 5.85 -15.55
CA GLN A 25 10.74 6.18 -16.92
C GLN A 25 11.24 4.97 -17.71
N LEU A 26 12.08 4.12 -17.09
CA LEU A 26 12.59 2.91 -17.73
C LEU A 26 11.47 1.94 -18.09
N LEU A 27 10.50 1.78 -17.18
CA LEU A 27 9.34 0.90 -17.38
C LEU A 27 8.36 1.49 -18.41
N GLY A 28 8.16 2.81 -18.41
CA GLY A 28 7.30 3.48 -19.40
C GLY A 28 7.89 3.49 -20.82
N ALA A 29 9.22 3.54 -20.95
CA ALA A 29 9.90 3.50 -22.25
C ALA A 29 10.14 2.07 -22.77
N SER A 30 10.15 1.07 -21.88
CA SER A 30 10.37 -0.31 -22.27
C SER A 30 9.16 -0.88 -23.03
N ARG A 31 9.44 -1.67 -24.06
CA ARG A 31 8.45 -2.56 -24.71
C ARG A 31 8.73 -4.04 -24.46
N LYS A 32 9.78 -4.33 -23.71
CA LYS A 32 10.17 -5.70 -23.37
C LYS A 32 9.50 -6.09 -22.06
N SER A 33 8.94 -7.30 -22.03
CA SER A 33 8.51 -7.91 -20.77
C SER A 33 9.73 -8.10 -19.88
N LEU A 34 9.54 -7.87 -18.60
CA LEU A 34 10.51 -8.12 -17.55
C LEU A 34 10.53 -9.61 -17.24
N SER A 35 11.69 -10.10 -16.84
CA SER A 35 11.82 -11.44 -16.28
C SER A 35 11.15 -11.55 -14.91
N SER A 36 10.81 -12.77 -14.50
CA SER A 36 10.19 -13.03 -13.19
C SER A 36 11.03 -12.50 -12.01
N SER A 37 12.35 -12.60 -12.09
CA SER A 37 13.28 -12.09 -11.07
C SER A 37 13.31 -10.56 -11.01
N GLU A 38 13.25 -9.89 -12.17
CA GLU A 38 13.18 -8.43 -12.25
C GLU A 38 11.86 -7.91 -11.67
N VAL A 39 10.73 -8.55 -11.98
CA VAL A 39 9.42 -8.20 -11.41
C VAL A 39 9.42 -8.39 -9.90
N THR A 40 9.95 -9.51 -9.41
CA THR A 40 10.05 -9.78 -7.96
C THR A 40 10.89 -8.72 -7.26
N SER A 41 12.08 -8.42 -7.79
CA SER A 41 12.97 -7.40 -7.22
C SER A 41 12.35 -6.00 -7.22
N LEU A 42 11.61 -5.67 -8.28
CA LEU A 42 10.86 -4.41 -8.39
C LEU A 42 9.75 -4.34 -7.34
N VAL A 43 8.93 -5.39 -7.23
CA VAL A 43 7.81 -5.42 -6.28
C VAL A 43 8.32 -5.36 -4.83
N ASP A 44 9.32 -6.17 -4.48
CA ASP A 44 9.91 -6.13 -3.13
C ASP A 44 10.44 -4.74 -2.80
N CYS A 45 11.18 -4.13 -3.73
CA CYS A 45 11.66 -2.76 -3.56
C CYS A 45 10.51 -1.77 -3.40
N CYS A 46 9.45 -1.87 -4.21
CA CYS A 46 8.31 -0.98 -4.11
C CYS A 46 7.58 -1.15 -2.78
N LEU A 47 7.37 -2.39 -2.29
CA LEU A 47 6.73 -2.67 -1.01
C LEU A 47 7.47 -2.02 0.16
N ASP A 48 8.81 -2.02 0.14
CA ASP A 48 9.61 -1.30 1.13
C ASP A 48 9.43 0.23 1.02
N LEU A 49 9.37 0.76 -0.20
CA LEU A 49 9.21 2.18 -0.47
C LEU A 49 7.80 2.72 -0.17
N LEU A 50 6.77 1.86 -0.16
CA LEU A 50 5.43 2.23 0.31
C LEU A 50 5.40 2.61 1.78
N LYS A 51 6.38 2.11 2.56
CA LYS A 51 6.54 2.40 4.00
C LYS A 51 7.52 3.55 4.26
N ASP A 52 8.00 4.23 3.21
CA ASP A 52 8.92 5.35 3.35
C ASP A 52 8.24 6.54 4.07
N ASN A 53 9.03 7.28 4.85
CA ASN A 53 8.56 8.49 5.51
C ASN A 53 8.23 9.61 4.52
N ASN A 54 8.77 9.56 3.30
CA ASN A 54 8.55 10.54 2.26
C ASN A 54 7.48 10.08 1.26
N PHE A 55 6.34 10.77 1.27
CA PHE A 55 5.21 10.48 0.39
C PHE A 55 5.55 10.51 -1.12
N ARG A 56 6.56 11.29 -1.56
CA ARG A 56 6.98 11.32 -2.97
C ARG A 56 7.68 10.04 -3.39
N VAL A 57 8.42 9.41 -2.47
CA VAL A 57 9.07 8.12 -2.71
C VAL A 57 8.00 7.04 -2.85
N SER A 58 7.06 6.98 -1.93
CA SER A 58 5.93 6.03 -1.99
C SER A 58 5.04 6.27 -3.21
N GLN A 59 4.76 7.53 -3.56
CA GLN A 59 4.04 7.90 -4.78
C GLN A 59 4.78 7.39 -6.03
N GLY A 60 6.08 7.64 -6.14
CA GLY A 60 6.90 7.21 -7.27
C GLY A 60 6.96 5.68 -7.40
N ALA A 61 7.04 4.97 -6.26
CA ALA A 61 7.01 3.51 -6.25
C ALA A 61 5.69 2.95 -6.81
N LEU A 62 4.53 3.48 -6.37
CA LEU A 62 3.23 3.11 -6.93
C LEU A 62 3.13 3.43 -8.43
N GLN A 63 3.69 4.57 -8.83
CA GLN A 63 3.66 5.01 -10.22
C GLN A 63 4.53 4.14 -11.13
N ALA A 64 5.65 3.62 -10.62
CA ALA A 64 6.51 2.67 -11.33
C ALA A 64 5.86 1.30 -11.52
N LEU A 65 5.00 0.86 -10.57
CA LEU A 65 4.30 -0.42 -10.66
C LEU A 65 3.25 -0.49 -11.78
N ALA A 66 2.62 0.63 -12.13
CA ALA A 66 1.60 0.68 -13.18
C ALA A 66 2.10 0.22 -14.56
N PRO A 67 3.21 0.77 -15.12
CA PRO A 67 3.76 0.25 -16.38
C PRO A 67 4.33 -1.17 -16.25
N ALA A 68 4.84 -1.57 -15.07
CA ALA A 68 5.26 -2.96 -14.86
C ALA A 68 4.10 -3.96 -14.97
N ALA A 69 2.90 -3.59 -14.48
CA ALA A 69 1.70 -4.40 -14.63
C ALA A 69 1.29 -4.60 -16.09
N VAL A 70 1.47 -3.55 -16.92
CA VAL A 70 1.20 -3.61 -18.37
C VAL A 70 2.22 -4.51 -19.07
N LEU A 71 3.50 -4.39 -18.74
CA LEU A 71 4.59 -5.13 -19.40
C LEU A 71 4.65 -6.60 -18.98
N SER A 72 4.32 -6.92 -17.74
CA SER A 72 4.63 -8.22 -17.13
C SER A 72 3.58 -8.67 -16.12
N GLY A 73 2.32 -8.51 -16.53
CA GLY A 73 1.15 -8.89 -15.75
C GLY A 73 1.17 -10.31 -15.19
N GLU A 74 1.57 -11.29 -16.00
CA GLU A 74 1.66 -12.70 -15.61
C GLU A 74 2.56 -12.92 -14.39
N HIS A 75 3.72 -12.28 -14.36
CA HIS A 75 4.66 -12.36 -13.24
C HIS A 75 4.22 -11.52 -12.05
N LEU A 76 3.52 -10.40 -12.29
CA LEU A 76 3.03 -9.53 -11.23
C LEU A 76 1.91 -10.17 -10.42
N LYS A 77 1.06 -11.00 -11.06
CA LYS A 77 -0.03 -11.74 -10.40
C LYS A 77 0.45 -12.57 -9.20
N LEU A 78 1.66 -13.12 -9.27
CA LEU A 78 2.25 -13.92 -8.19
C LEU A 78 2.43 -13.11 -6.89
N HIS A 79 2.55 -11.79 -7.01
CA HIS A 79 2.81 -10.89 -5.89
C HIS A 79 1.56 -10.17 -5.37
N PHE A 80 0.38 -10.45 -5.93
CA PHE A 80 -0.87 -9.76 -5.57
C PHE A 80 -1.24 -9.85 -4.10
N ASN A 81 -0.98 -10.99 -3.47
CA ASN A 81 -1.31 -11.18 -2.04
C ASN A 81 -0.57 -10.19 -1.14
N ALA A 82 0.59 -9.69 -1.56
CA ALA A 82 1.32 -8.65 -0.85
C ALA A 82 1.05 -7.24 -1.42
N LEU A 83 1.01 -7.13 -2.76
CA LEU A 83 0.88 -5.85 -3.46
C LEU A 83 -0.49 -5.20 -3.28
N VAL A 84 -1.57 -5.98 -3.35
CA VAL A 84 -2.94 -5.44 -3.30
C VAL A 84 -3.25 -4.85 -1.92
N PRO A 85 -3.03 -5.57 -0.79
CA PRO A 85 -3.25 -4.99 0.53
C PRO A 85 -2.42 -3.73 0.78
N ALA A 86 -1.14 -3.74 0.39
CA ALA A 86 -0.26 -2.59 0.53
C ALA A 86 -0.73 -1.39 -0.29
N THR A 87 -1.24 -1.61 -1.51
CA THR A 87 -1.78 -0.54 -2.36
C THR A 87 -3.11 0.00 -1.81
N VAL A 88 -3.98 -0.86 -1.28
CA VAL A 88 -5.24 -0.46 -0.63
C VAL A 88 -4.96 0.39 0.60
N GLU A 89 -3.98 0.02 1.41
CA GLU A 89 -3.56 0.83 2.57
C GLU A 89 -3.17 2.26 2.16
N ARG A 90 -2.53 2.41 0.99
CA ARG A 90 -2.17 3.73 0.42
C ARG A 90 -3.37 4.54 -0.09
N LEU A 91 -4.56 3.95 -0.27
CA LEU A 91 -5.79 4.73 -0.47
C LEU A 91 -6.17 5.52 0.78
N GLY A 92 -5.76 5.08 1.97
CA GLY A 92 -5.94 5.79 3.24
C GLY A 92 -4.91 6.88 3.51
N ASP A 93 -3.96 7.13 2.60
CA ASP A 93 -2.86 8.07 2.82
C ASP A 93 -3.37 9.51 3.01
N ALA A 94 -2.75 10.28 3.92
CA ALA A 94 -3.12 11.66 4.18
C ALA A 94 -2.94 12.56 2.93
N LYS A 95 -2.01 12.22 2.04
CA LYS A 95 -1.68 13.00 0.84
C LYS A 95 -2.47 12.53 -0.36
N GLN A 96 -3.24 13.45 -0.94
CA GLN A 96 -4.03 13.20 -2.15
C GLN A 96 -3.23 12.62 -3.33
N PRO A 97 -2.00 13.09 -3.65
CA PRO A 97 -1.22 12.52 -4.74
C PRO A 97 -0.91 11.02 -4.60
N VAL A 98 -0.73 10.53 -3.36
CA VAL A 98 -0.50 9.10 -3.10
C VAL A 98 -1.78 8.31 -3.35
N ARG A 99 -2.93 8.81 -2.84
CA ARG A 99 -4.24 8.19 -3.06
C ARG A 99 -4.61 8.09 -4.54
N ASP A 100 -4.34 9.14 -5.31
CA ASP A 100 -4.67 9.17 -6.73
C ASP A 100 -3.83 8.17 -7.55
N VAL A 101 -2.53 8.06 -7.26
CA VAL A 101 -1.67 7.06 -7.91
C VAL A 101 -2.04 5.64 -7.48
N ALA A 102 -2.35 5.41 -6.19
CA ALA A 102 -2.83 4.11 -5.71
C ALA A 102 -4.12 3.69 -6.42
N ARG A 103 -5.10 4.59 -6.55
CA ARG A 103 -6.34 4.37 -7.30
C ARG A 103 -6.05 3.97 -8.75
N ARG A 104 -5.15 4.71 -9.41
CA ARG A 104 -4.80 4.43 -10.81
C ARG A 104 -4.10 3.09 -10.98
N LEU A 105 -3.22 2.71 -10.06
CA LEU A 105 -2.59 1.39 -10.07
C LEU A 105 -3.63 0.28 -9.93
N LEU A 106 -4.56 0.40 -8.97
CA LEU A 106 -5.60 -0.60 -8.75
C LEU A 106 -6.50 -0.78 -9.99
N LEU A 107 -6.94 0.30 -10.62
CA LEU A 107 -7.69 0.23 -11.90
C LEU A 107 -6.90 -0.55 -12.97
N THR A 108 -5.61 -0.21 -13.12
CA THR A 108 -4.71 -0.87 -14.08
C THR A 108 -4.60 -2.38 -13.79
N LEU A 109 -4.45 -2.77 -12.52
CA LEU A 109 -4.38 -4.18 -12.12
C LEU A 109 -5.70 -4.90 -12.42
N MET A 110 -6.83 -4.25 -12.18
CA MET A 110 -8.15 -4.84 -12.42
C MET A 110 -8.45 -5.05 -13.90
N GLU A 111 -8.12 -4.08 -14.76
CA GLU A 111 -8.29 -4.16 -16.21
C GLU A 111 -7.38 -5.20 -16.84
N ILE A 112 -6.08 -5.06 -16.61
CA ILE A 112 -5.07 -5.82 -17.35
C ILE A 112 -5.00 -7.26 -16.86
N LEU A 113 -5.21 -7.46 -15.56
CA LEU A 113 -4.97 -8.76 -14.91
C LEU A 113 -6.27 -9.50 -14.61
N GLN A 114 -7.41 -8.93 -15.03
CA GLN A 114 -8.75 -9.50 -14.85
C GLN A 114 -8.97 -10.03 -13.43
N MET A 115 -8.52 -9.29 -12.41
CA MET A 115 -8.56 -9.74 -11.01
C MET A 115 -9.96 -10.18 -10.56
N LEU A 116 -11.01 -9.61 -11.17
CA LEU A 116 -12.40 -9.97 -10.91
C LEU A 116 -12.81 -11.36 -11.44
N ASN A 117 -12.12 -11.86 -12.46
CA ASN A 117 -12.33 -13.17 -13.06
C ASN A 117 -11.24 -14.19 -12.66
N ASP A 118 -10.32 -13.82 -11.77
CA ASP A 118 -9.22 -14.69 -11.37
C ASP A 118 -9.75 -15.96 -10.70
N PRO A 119 -9.19 -17.16 -10.97
CA PRO A 119 -9.63 -18.40 -10.32
C PRO A 119 -9.42 -18.37 -8.80
N ASN A 120 -8.46 -17.60 -8.29
CA ASN A 120 -8.19 -17.45 -6.87
C ASN A 120 -9.24 -16.56 -6.19
N HIS A 121 -9.98 -17.15 -5.25
CA HIS A 121 -11.01 -16.43 -4.50
C HIS A 121 -10.46 -15.23 -3.71
N GLY A 122 -9.25 -15.35 -3.15
CA GLY A 122 -8.61 -14.26 -2.41
C GLY A 122 -8.31 -13.05 -3.29
N VAL A 123 -7.88 -13.28 -4.54
CA VAL A 123 -7.64 -12.21 -5.51
C VAL A 123 -8.95 -11.52 -5.90
N ARG A 124 -10.03 -12.27 -6.09
CA ARG A 124 -11.36 -11.71 -6.39
C ARG A 124 -11.92 -10.87 -5.24
N GLU A 125 -11.84 -11.35 -4.00
CA GLU A 125 -12.32 -10.59 -2.83
C GLU A 125 -11.47 -9.34 -2.57
N ALA A 126 -10.14 -9.43 -2.75
CA ALA A 126 -9.27 -8.26 -2.68
C ALA A 126 -9.63 -7.24 -3.78
N ALA A 127 -9.88 -7.68 -5.02
CA ALA A 127 -10.33 -6.82 -6.10
C ALA A 127 -11.62 -6.08 -5.75
N ILE A 128 -12.61 -6.79 -5.20
CA ILE A 128 -13.89 -6.21 -4.80
C ILE A 128 -13.69 -5.18 -3.68
N SER A 129 -12.89 -5.52 -2.66
CA SER A 129 -12.56 -4.62 -1.55
C SER A 129 -11.88 -3.34 -2.06
N CYS A 130 -10.98 -3.45 -3.05
CA CYS A 130 -10.38 -2.29 -3.72
C CYS A 130 -11.45 -1.37 -4.34
N ILE A 131 -12.41 -1.92 -5.10
CA ILE A 131 -13.48 -1.10 -5.71
C ILE A 131 -14.31 -0.40 -4.63
N GLU A 132 -14.66 -1.11 -3.55
CA GLU A 132 -15.47 -0.56 -2.46
C GLU A 132 -14.76 0.60 -1.76
N GLU A 133 -13.46 0.45 -1.47
CA GLU A 133 -12.63 1.51 -0.87
C GLU A 133 -12.48 2.70 -1.83
N MET A 134 -12.22 2.45 -3.12
CA MET A 134 -12.10 3.49 -4.14
C MET A 134 -13.40 4.27 -4.33
N TYR A 135 -14.55 3.59 -4.35
CA TYR A 135 -15.87 4.21 -4.43
C TYR A 135 -16.20 5.02 -3.16
N THR A 136 -15.76 4.54 -1.99
CA THR A 136 -15.91 5.27 -0.72
C THR A 136 -15.09 6.57 -0.72
N GLN A 137 -13.87 6.52 -1.25
CA GLN A 137 -12.94 7.65 -1.27
C GLN A 137 -13.25 8.69 -2.35
N ALA A 138 -13.60 8.26 -3.57
CA ALA A 138 -13.84 9.15 -4.72
C ALA A 138 -15.33 9.48 -4.94
N GLY A 139 -16.23 8.73 -4.30
CA GLY A 139 -17.66 8.93 -4.43
C GLY A 139 -18.20 8.59 -5.84
N PRO A 140 -19.38 9.15 -6.21
CA PRO A 140 -20.08 8.80 -7.45
C PRO A 140 -19.27 9.08 -8.73
N GLN A 141 -18.32 10.02 -8.69
CA GLN A 141 -17.46 10.40 -9.83
C GLN A 141 -16.58 9.24 -10.30
N PHE A 142 -16.30 8.29 -9.41
CA PHE A 142 -15.54 7.08 -9.74
C PHE A 142 -16.29 6.17 -10.74
N ARG A 143 -17.62 6.28 -10.86
CA ARG A 143 -18.40 5.52 -11.86
C ARG A 143 -18.00 5.87 -13.28
N ASP A 144 -17.73 7.14 -13.54
CA ASP A 144 -17.32 7.60 -14.87
C ASP A 144 -15.93 7.06 -15.21
N GLU A 145 -15.03 6.97 -14.21
CA GLU A 145 -13.72 6.35 -14.34
C GLU A 145 -13.85 4.85 -14.68
N LEU A 146 -14.64 4.11 -13.90
CA LEU A 146 -14.93 2.69 -14.15
C LEU A 146 -15.49 2.43 -15.56
N GLN A 147 -16.39 3.31 -16.03
CA GLN A 147 -16.97 3.21 -17.37
C GLN A 147 -15.97 3.49 -18.49
N ARG A 148 -15.10 4.50 -18.32
CA ARG A 148 -14.02 4.80 -19.29
C ARG A 148 -13.03 3.66 -19.44
N HIS A 149 -12.88 2.86 -18.39
CA HIS A 149 -11.93 1.78 -18.28
C HIS A 149 -12.50 0.40 -18.64
N HIS A 150 -13.70 0.32 -19.22
CA HIS A 150 -14.33 -0.92 -19.70
C HIS A 150 -14.48 -2.03 -18.65
N LEU A 151 -14.46 -1.70 -17.36
CA LEU A 151 -14.69 -2.68 -16.29
C LEU A 151 -16.17 -3.12 -16.31
N PRO A 152 -16.49 -4.42 -16.10
CA PRO A 152 -17.86 -4.90 -16.15
C PRO A 152 -18.73 -4.22 -15.08
N THR A 153 -19.56 -3.27 -15.52
CA THR A 153 -20.53 -2.55 -14.66
C THR A 153 -21.51 -3.50 -13.96
N SER A 154 -21.69 -4.71 -14.51
CA SER A 154 -22.52 -5.79 -13.97
C SER A 154 -22.00 -6.37 -12.64
N LEU A 155 -20.68 -6.45 -12.44
CA LEU A 155 -20.11 -6.89 -11.16
C LEU A 155 -20.23 -5.79 -10.09
N CYS A 156 -20.10 -4.53 -10.51
CA CYS A 156 -20.39 -3.39 -9.65
C CYS A 156 -21.88 -3.32 -9.28
N ARG A 157 -22.81 -3.72 -10.16
CA ARG A 157 -24.24 -3.78 -9.81
C ARG A 157 -24.50 -4.74 -8.64
N ILE A 158 -24.03 -5.98 -8.71
CA ILE A 158 -24.43 -7.04 -7.77
C ILE A 158 -23.97 -6.79 -6.32
N LYS A 159 -22.79 -6.18 -6.09
CA LYS A 159 -22.32 -5.82 -4.73
C LYS A 159 -22.54 -4.36 -4.32
N PHE A 160 -22.79 -3.43 -5.26
CA PHE A 160 -23.08 -2.01 -4.93
C PHE A 160 -24.57 -1.65 -4.94
N GLU A 161 -25.47 -2.52 -5.41
CA GLU A 161 -26.93 -2.33 -5.27
C GLU A 161 -27.39 -2.13 -3.81
N PRO A 162 -26.81 -2.77 -2.76
CA PRO A 162 -27.16 -2.45 -1.38
C PRO A 162 -26.78 -1.02 -0.97
N TYR A 163 -25.90 -0.35 -1.72
CA TYR A 163 -25.46 1.02 -1.46
C TYR A 163 -26.12 2.07 -2.39
N CYS A 164 -26.73 1.65 -3.50
CA CYS A 164 -27.43 2.54 -4.44
C CYS A 164 -28.96 2.57 -4.24
N MET A 165 -29.55 1.56 -3.61
CA MET A 165 -30.98 1.54 -3.25
C MET A 165 -31.23 2.29 -1.92
N HIS A 166 -30.97 3.59 -1.90
CA HIS A 166 -31.33 4.47 -0.77
C HIS A 166 -32.76 5.02 -0.86
N SER A 167 -33.62 4.37 -1.64
CA SER A 167 -35.02 4.75 -1.75
C SER A 167 -35.87 3.49 -1.70
N TYR A 168 -36.43 3.25 -0.51
CA TYR A 168 -37.55 2.35 -0.18
C TYR A 168 -37.25 0.90 0.26
N LEU A 169 -37.35 0.73 1.59
CA LEU A 169 -37.79 -0.46 2.38
C LEU A 169 -36.77 -1.54 2.86
N LEU A 170 -36.29 -1.32 4.11
CA LEU A 170 -36.05 -2.24 5.25
C LEU A 170 -35.26 -3.55 5.03
N LEU A 171 -34.03 -3.72 5.54
CA LEU A 171 -33.59 -3.59 6.95
C LEU A 171 -32.26 -2.81 7.10
N PRO A 172 -32.13 -1.90 8.09
CA PRO A 172 -30.98 -1.02 8.21
C PRO A 172 -29.82 -1.71 8.95
N ILE A 173 -28.67 -1.85 8.29
CA ILE A 173 -27.41 -1.81 9.03
C ILE A 173 -27.18 -0.32 9.32
N PRO A 174 -27.14 0.14 10.58
CA PRO A 174 -27.03 1.55 10.90
C PRO A 174 -25.80 2.14 10.21
N THR A 175 -25.90 3.30 9.56
CA THR A 175 -24.76 4.02 8.96
C THR A 175 -23.61 4.30 9.96
N TRP A 176 -23.90 4.20 11.25
CA TRP A 176 -22.95 4.18 12.35
C TRP A 176 -21.99 2.99 12.32
N THR A 177 -22.34 1.84 11.72
CA THR A 177 -21.42 0.70 11.60
C THR A 177 -20.25 0.99 10.68
N ARG A 178 -20.42 1.83 9.65
CA ARG A 178 -19.33 2.34 8.83
C ARG A 178 -18.46 3.35 9.58
N GLY A 179 -19.08 4.23 10.36
CA GLY A 179 -18.35 5.10 11.29
C GLY A 179 -17.55 4.28 12.31
N ILE A 180 -18.15 3.21 12.84
CA ILE A 180 -17.52 2.26 13.77
C ILE A 180 -16.43 1.46 13.08
N LEU A 181 -16.59 1.01 11.83
CA LEU A 181 -15.56 0.26 11.10
C LEU A 181 -14.38 1.14 10.72
N LEU A 182 -14.63 2.37 10.25
CA LEU A 182 -13.58 3.37 10.04
C LEU A 182 -12.91 3.79 11.35
N PHE A 183 -13.69 3.88 12.43
CA PHE A 183 -13.17 4.15 13.76
C PHE A 183 -12.37 2.96 14.31
N ILE A 184 -12.79 1.71 14.08
CA ILE A 184 -12.07 0.47 14.42
C ILE A 184 -10.79 0.39 13.61
N TRP A 185 -10.84 0.74 12.32
CA TRP A 185 -9.67 0.79 11.45
C TRP A 185 -8.69 1.87 11.92
N LYS A 186 -9.18 3.07 12.25
CA LYS A 186 -8.38 4.14 12.86
C LYS A 186 -7.86 3.77 14.24
N LEU A 187 -8.62 3.02 15.03
CA LEU A 187 -8.20 2.47 16.32
C LEU A 187 -7.10 1.44 16.15
N LYS A 188 -7.18 0.58 15.13
CA LYS A 188 -6.14 -0.39 14.81
C LYS A 188 -4.83 0.32 14.46
N GLU A 189 -4.90 1.40 13.69
CA GLU A 189 -3.74 2.25 13.35
C GLU A 189 -3.15 2.93 14.60
N VAL A 190 -4.01 3.45 15.50
CA VAL A 190 -3.56 4.04 16.78
C VAL A 190 -2.95 2.99 17.71
N ILE A 191 -3.53 1.78 17.77
CA ILE A 191 -3.00 0.66 18.57
C ILE A 191 -1.61 0.26 18.07
N GLU A 192 -1.45 0.08 16.75
CA GLU A 192 -0.15 -0.25 16.14
C GLU A 192 0.89 0.84 16.37
N MET A 193 0.47 2.11 16.33
CA MET A 193 1.35 3.25 16.67
C MET A 193 1.75 3.24 18.15
N MET A 194 0.84 2.89 19.05
CA MET A 194 1.11 2.77 20.48
C MET A 194 2.02 1.58 20.80
N GLU A 195 1.84 0.44 20.13
CA GLU A 195 2.71 -0.74 20.26
C GLU A 195 4.13 -0.42 19.80
N ASN A 196 4.30 0.19 18.63
CA ASN A 196 5.61 0.62 18.13
C ASN A 196 6.28 1.67 19.05
N MET A 197 5.48 2.54 19.68
CA MET A 197 6.00 3.51 20.65
C MET A 197 6.42 2.85 21.96
N LYS A 198 5.68 1.83 22.42
CA LYS A 198 6.01 1.02 23.58
C LYS A 198 7.31 0.24 23.37
N ASP A 199 7.48 -0.41 22.22
CA ASP A 199 8.72 -1.12 21.86
C ASP A 199 9.94 -0.19 21.88
N LYS A 200 9.76 1.07 21.45
CA LYS A 200 10.81 2.09 21.55
C LYS A 200 11.09 2.45 23.00
N VAL A 201 10.08 2.66 23.84
CA VAL A 201 10.28 2.99 25.26
C VAL A 201 10.98 1.85 26.00
N ASP A 202 10.58 0.60 25.77
CA ASP A 202 11.19 -0.58 26.40
C ASP A 202 12.68 -0.69 26.00
N LYS A 203 12.99 -0.48 24.71
CA LYS A 203 14.38 -0.43 24.21
C LYS A 203 15.23 0.69 24.83
N TRP A 204 14.62 1.82 25.18
CA TRP A 204 15.32 2.91 25.87
C TRP A 204 15.55 2.59 27.35
N LYS A 205 14.61 1.88 27.98
CA LYS A 205 14.71 1.46 29.36
C LYS A 205 15.84 0.44 29.56
N ASP A 206 15.92 -0.57 28.68
CA ASP A 206 17.00 -1.56 28.69
C ASP A 206 18.39 -0.90 28.53
N LYS A 207 18.49 0.13 27.69
CA LYS A 207 19.73 0.90 27.53
C LYS A 207 20.07 1.72 28.78
N GLY A 208 19.08 2.30 29.43
CA GLY A 208 19.25 3.06 30.67
C GLY A 208 19.71 2.18 31.82
N ASP A 209 19.11 0.99 31.95
CA ASP A 209 19.47 0.01 32.98
C ASP A 209 20.89 -0.53 32.76
N GLY A 210 21.25 -0.89 31.51
CA GLY A 210 22.62 -1.32 31.20
C GLY A 210 23.70 -0.23 31.40
N TRP A 211 23.34 1.04 31.25
CA TRP A 211 24.25 2.15 31.62
C TRP A 211 24.40 2.24 33.14
N LYS A 212 23.32 2.08 33.88
CA LYS A 212 23.34 2.15 35.35
C LYS A 212 24.23 1.06 35.96
N ASP A 213 24.15 -0.15 35.44
CA ASP A 213 24.98 -1.28 35.85
C ASP A 213 26.47 -1.01 35.57
N THR A 214 26.80 -0.52 34.37
CA THR A 214 28.19 -0.17 34.00
C THR A 214 28.78 1.01 34.79
N TRP A 215 27.95 1.93 35.28
CA TRP A 215 28.39 3.00 36.18
C TRP A 215 28.56 2.52 37.63
N GLN A 216 27.78 1.53 38.08
CA GLN A 216 27.93 0.95 39.42
C GLN A 216 29.21 0.10 39.52
N ASP A 217 29.50 -0.76 38.54
CA ASP A 217 30.72 -1.57 38.52
C ASP A 217 31.99 -0.70 38.59
N LYS A 218 32.04 0.40 37.82
CA LYS A 218 33.19 1.33 37.82
C LYS A 218 33.40 2.06 39.14
N ASN A 219 32.33 2.29 39.91
CA ASN A 219 32.41 2.99 41.19
C ASN A 219 32.76 2.04 42.34
N GLU A 220 32.47 0.74 42.21
CA GLU A 220 32.87 -0.29 43.18
C GLU A 220 34.34 -0.68 43.01
N ASP A 221 34.84 -0.80 41.78
CA ASP A 221 36.26 -1.06 41.49
C ASP A 221 37.19 0.08 41.96
N GLY A 222 36.73 1.34 41.90
CA GLY A 222 37.50 2.50 42.34
C GLY A 222 37.51 2.75 43.85
N ARG A 223 36.68 2.03 44.63
CA ARG A 223 36.55 2.21 46.09
C ARG A 223 37.24 1.11 46.90
N ASN A 224 37.63 0.00 46.26
CA ASN A 224 38.34 -1.13 46.86
C ASN A 224 39.84 -1.22 46.46
N GLY A 225 40.40 -0.16 45.85
CA GLY A 225 41.81 -0.05 45.45
C GLY A 225 42.66 0.84 46.36
#